data_AF-A0A6M1L9P5-F1
#
_entry.id   AF-A0A6M1L9P5-F1
#
_cell.length_a   1.000
_cell.length_b   1.000
_cell.length_c   1.000
_cell.angle_alpha   90.00
_cell.angle_beta   90.00
_cell.angle_gamma   90.00
#
_symmetry.space_group_name_H-M   'P 1'
#
loop_
_entity.id
_entity.type
_entity.pdbx_description
1 polymer ?
#
loop_
_entity_poly.entity_id
_entity_poly.type
_entity_poly.pdbx_seq_one_letter_code
_entity_poly.pdbx_strand_id
1 'polypeptide(L)'
;MKRGTKVATAGGSLVALALLAGSMTVTQPPPTGPDTAGAPMVPVGLVSFDSCADALTELRAAATASVGPYGLPGDVLKAAIGGAESAARTFAGAPGDAAGRDAGADYSTTNNHEAGADEPDLVKTDGRRIVTVTGGVLRVVDPVSRRVTGRLDLAGGHEELRWQDHRLLLLGDRALVLGEAPPRPADALRSIRRPGGARLLLIGLSGRPVVLGTYRIQGSTVDARLTGDTARVAVRSSARLEFPLTAEGTDQVRTERNREVIARAGVEAWLPEYEWTAGPERHTGRVGCDRLSRPERMTGWSTLTVLSFDLTRDRLGDGDPVSVAADADTVYGTATSLYLAGPRPEPITGKPRWRPSSAEPVTDIYQFDTAAPGRPRFLAAGSVPGRLINQYALSEWAGHLRVATTTGEFRDDGSESESAVRVLRRDDGTLLPVGVVGGLGRGERIYSVRYLGPVAYVVTFRQTDPLYALDLADPAAPVVTGELKITGYSAYLHPLPEGRLLGVGQEADARGRTKGVQVSLFDVRDPGRPDRLDQWHLPGGWSHAEHDPHAFLYRPDTGLVALPVDAGVRLLRVSGDTVSEIGEVTHPVGGDSSRRRWGPPVRRSLVVGDVLWTVSEAGLRATDPASARSLAWIAAT
;
A
#
# COMPACT_ATOMS: atom_id res chain seq x y z
N MET A 1 16.20 -63.03 51.67
CA MET A 1 16.59 -64.43 51.96
C MET A 1 16.97 -65.12 50.65
N LYS A 2 18.18 -65.71 50.61
CA LYS A 2 18.75 -66.70 49.64
C LYS A 2 18.81 -66.27 48.15
N ARG A 3 20.02 -65.98 47.63
CA ARG A 3 20.93 -66.88 46.84
C ARG A 3 20.24 -67.35 45.54
N GLY A 4 20.74 -67.17 44.32
CA GLY A 4 22.12 -67.24 43.80
C GLY A 4 22.04 -68.11 42.52
N THR A 5 22.61 -67.74 41.37
CA THR A 5 23.94 -68.18 40.88
C THR A 5 23.82 -68.94 39.54
N LYS A 6 24.54 -68.45 38.50
CA LYS A 6 25.22 -69.18 37.37
C LYS A 6 24.38 -69.88 36.28
N VAL A 7 24.82 -70.15 35.03
CA VAL A 7 25.88 -69.73 34.05
C VAL A 7 25.70 -70.68 32.84
N ALA A 8 26.14 -70.27 31.62
CA ALA A 8 26.55 -71.11 30.47
C ALA A 8 25.50 -71.97 29.72
N THR A 9 25.63 -72.39 28.46
CA THR A 9 26.19 -71.95 27.15
C THR A 9 25.96 -73.13 26.18
N ALA A 10 25.89 -72.83 24.86
CA ALA A 10 26.41 -73.63 23.73
C ALA A 10 25.50 -74.61 22.95
N GLY A 11 25.47 -74.36 21.63
CA GLY A 11 25.49 -75.34 20.51
C GLY A 11 24.16 -76.02 20.17
N GLY A 12 23.67 -76.10 18.94
CA GLY A 12 24.24 -75.89 17.61
C GLY A 12 23.69 -76.99 16.68
N SER A 13 23.23 -76.64 15.46
CA SER A 13 23.08 -77.45 14.21
C SER A 13 21.98 -76.81 13.32
N LEU A 14 22.24 -76.13 12.20
CA LEU A 14 22.62 -76.56 10.84
C LEU A 14 21.50 -77.20 9.97
N VAL A 15 21.09 -76.42 8.96
CA VAL A 15 20.60 -76.73 7.59
C VAL A 15 19.14 -77.20 7.39
N ALA A 16 18.32 -76.33 6.77
CA ALA A 16 17.66 -76.60 5.48
C ALA A 16 16.99 -75.33 4.91
N LEU A 17 17.32 -75.02 3.67
CA LEU A 17 16.77 -73.93 2.84
C LEU A 17 15.34 -74.28 2.39
N ALA A 18 14.37 -73.39 2.58
CA ALA A 18 13.12 -73.37 1.81
C ALA A 18 12.51 -71.95 1.81
N LEU A 19 11.91 -71.60 0.69
CA LEU A 19 11.58 -70.26 0.23
C LEU A 19 10.40 -69.58 0.97
N LEU A 20 10.50 -68.25 1.04
CA LEU A 20 9.46 -67.22 0.85
C LEU A 20 8.14 -67.35 1.63
N ALA A 21 7.94 -66.49 2.62
CA ALA A 21 6.94 -65.40 2.60
C ALA A 21 6.80 -64.74 3.98
N GLY A 22 6.77 -63.40 4.03
CA GLY A 22 6.19 -62.64 5.14
C GLY A 22 7.14 -62.18 6.23
N SER A 23 8.03 -61.22 5.94
CA SER A 23 8.63 -60.37 6.98
C SER A 23 7.70 -59.19 7.26
N MET A 24 7.05 -59.20 8.43
CA MET A 24 6.37 -58.01 8.95
C MET A 24 7.43 -57.08 9.53
N THR A 25 7.85 -56.09 8.74
CA THR A 25 8.50 -54.89 9.26
C THR A 25 7.41 -54.01 9.85
N VAL A 26 7.50 -53.72 11.15
CA VAL A 26 6.77 -52.61 11.76
C VAL A 26 7.37 -51.33 11.18
N THR A 27 6.79 -50.88 10.07
CA THR A 27 7.09 -49.59 9.45
C THR A 27 6.43 -48.52 10.32
N GLN A 28 7.24 -47.70 10.99
CA GLN A 28 6.73 -46.42 11.51
C GLN A 28 6.20 -45.61 10.32
N PRO A 29 4.99 -45.04 10.39
CA PRO A 29 4.51 -44.18 9.32
C PRO A 29 5.44 -42.96 9.22
N PRO A 30 5.73 -42.49 7.99
CA PRO A 30 6.51 -41.27 7.80
C PRO A 30 5.81 -40.10 8.51
N PRO A 31 6.57 -39.09 8.98
CA PRO A 31 5.98 -37.90 9.57
C PRO A 31 5.03 -37.27 8.55
N THR A 32 3.75 -37.20 8.92
CA THR A 32 2.71 -36.48 8.19
C THR A 32 3.21 -35.06 7.94
N GLY A 33 3.26 -34.67 6.66
CA GLY A 33 3.62 -33.31 6.25
C GLY A 33 2.69 -32.27 6.87
N PRO A 34 3.07 -30.98 6.82
CA PRO A 34 2.24 -29.92 7.36
C PRO A 34 0.86 -29.94 6.68
N ASP A 35 -0.20 -29.99 7.50
CA ASP A 35 -1.58 -29.92 7.06
C ASP A 35 -1.78 -28.70 6.14
N THR A 36 -1.99 -28.98 4.85
CA THR A 36 -2.56 -28.06 3.86
C THR A 36 -4.05 -27.80 4.16
N ALA A 37 -4.34 -27.26 5.33
CA ALA A 37 -5.69 -26.84 5.72
C ALA A 37 -5.78 -25.31 5.77
N GLY A 38 -5.47 -24.67 4.63
CA GLY A 38 -5.98 -23.32 4.36
C GLY A 38 -7.43 -23.44 3.90
N ALA A 39 -8.31 -22.56 4.40
CA ALA A 39 -9.71 -22.51 3.98
C ALA A 39 -9.86 -22.57 2.43
N PRO A 40 -10.85 -23.29 1.89
CA PRO A 40 -11.01 -23.42 0.44
C PRO A 40 -11.22 -22.05 -0.20
N MET A 41 -10.32 -21.71 -1.13
CA MET A 41 -10.39 -20.49 -1.92
C MET A 41 -11.43 -20.64 -3.04
N VAL A 42 -12.33 -19.66 -3.14
CA VAL A 42 -13.39 -19.62 -4.16
C VAL A 42 -12.91 -18.74 -5.32
N PRO A 43 -12.91 -19.23 -6.58
CA PRO A 43 -12.72 -18.40 -7.76
C PRO A 43 -13.62 -17.16 -7.70
N VAL A 44 -13.08 -15.98 -7.94
CA VAL A 44 -13.88 -14.76 -8.03
C VAL A 44 -13.82 -14.29 -9.48
N GLY A 45 -14.83 -14.62 -10.27
CA GLY A 45 -15.06 -13.94 -11.54
C GLY A 45 -15.81 -12.63 -11.30
N LEU A 46 -15.52 -11.57 -12.07
CA LEU A 46 -16.45 -10.44 -12.15
C LEU A 46 -17.50 -10.69 -13.23
N VAL A 47 -18.75 -10.42 -12.88
CA VAL A 47 -19.90 -10.47 -13.78
C VAL A 47 -20.35 -9.03 -14.05
N SER A 48 -20.50 -8.67 -15.34
CA SER A 48 -21.15 -7.42 -15.73
C SER A 48 -22.63 -7.48 -15.42
N PHE A 49 -23.24 -6.38 -15.01
CA PHE A 49 -24.69 -6.33 -14.92
C PHE A 49 -25.32 -6.26 -16.32
N ASP A 50 -26.28 -7.13 -16.59
CA ASP A 50 -27.02 -7.14 -17.87
C ASP A 50 -27.92 -5.90 -18.01
N SER A 51 -28.38 -5.35 -16.88
CA SER A 51 -29.15 -4.11 -16.83
C SER A 51 -29.03 -3.39 -15.49
N CYS A 52 -29.44 -2.13 -15.44
CA CYS A 52 -29.57 -1.41 -14.16
C CYS A 52 -30.60 -2.03 -13.20
N ALA A 53 -31.59 -2.77 -13.71
CA ALA A 53 -32.57 -3.45 -12.87
C ALA A 53 -31.93 -4.64 -12.14
N ASP A 54 -31.06 -5.39 -12.83
CA ASP A 54 -30.29 -6.48 -12.23
C ASP A 54 -29.29 -5.94 -11.22
N ALA A 55 -28.55 -4.87 -11.59
CA ALA A 55 -27.67 -4.17 -10.67
C ALA A 55 -28.39 -3.75 -9.39
N LEU A 56 -29.55 -3.10 -9.51
CA LEU A 56 -30.33 -2.67 -8.35
C LEU A 56 -30.77 -3.84 -7.47
N THR A 57 -31.26 -4.91 -8.09
CA THR A 57 -31.76 -6.09 -7.38
C THR A 57 -30.66 -6.72 -6.54
N GLU A 58 -29.48 -6.92 -7.14
CA GLU A 58 -28.34 -7.55 -6.48
C GLU A 58 -27.69 -6.67 -5.43
N LEU A 59 -27.49 -5.38 -5.72
CA LEU A 59 -26.93 -4.41 -4.78
C LEU A 59 -27.81 -4.27 -3.54
N ARG A 60 -29.14 -4.22 -3.71
CA ARG A 60 -30.09 -4.21 -2.59
C ARG A 60 -30.01 -5.50 -1.78
N ALA A 61 -29.94 -6.67 -2.43
CA ALA A 61 -29.85 -7.94 -1.74
C ALA A 61 -28.58 -8.02 -0.88
N ALA A 62 -27.42 -7.64 -1.44
CA ALA A 62 -26.16 -7.60 -0.73
C ALA A 62 -26.14 -6.58 0.42
N ALA A 63 -26.66 -5.36 0.19
CA ALA A 63 -26.79 -4.33 1.22
C ALA A 63 -27.73 -4.79 2.35
N THR A 64 -28.85 -5.43 2.02
CA THR A 64 -29.84 -5.97 2.97
C THR A 64 -29.23 -7.06 3.86
N ALA A 65 -28.34 -7.88 3.29
CA ALA A 65 -27.61 -8.90 4.03
C ALA A 65 -26.52 -8.30 4.94
N SER A 66 -25.98 -7.14 4.58
CA SER A 66 -24.85 -6.50 5.28
C SER A 66 -25.27 -5.46 6.31
N VAL A 67 -26.51 -4.97 6.27
CA VAL A 67 -26.99 -3.87 7.13
C VAL A 67 -27.26 -4.34 8.56
N GLY A 68 -26.78 -3.56 9.52
CA GLY A 68 -27.03 -3.78 10.95
C GLY A 68 -27.93 -2.72 11.57
N PRO A 69 -28.09 -2.72 12.90
CA PRO A 69 -28.92 -1.74 13.63
C PRO A 69 -28.45 -0.29 13.46
N TYR A 70 -27.19 -0.08 13.09
CA TYR A 70 -26.58 1.24 12.93
C TYR A 70 -26.26 1.61 11.47
N GLY A 71 -26.90 0.92 10.52
CA GLY A 71 -26.66 1.11 9.09
C GLY A 71 -25.62 0.14 8.53
N LEU A 72 -24.96 0.52 7.43
CA LEU A 72 -23.92 -0.28 6.78
C LEU A 72 -22.57 -0.08 7.48
N PRO A 73 -21.60 -1.01 7.36
CA PRO A 73 -20.33 -0.95 8.08
C PRO A 73 -19.55 0.37 7.94
N GLY A 74 -19.61 1.00 6.76
CA GLY A 74 -19.00 2.31 6.50
C GLY A 74 -19.64 3.49 7.24
N ASP A 75 -20.89 3.35 7.72
CA ASP A 75 -21.64 4.40 8.44
C ASP A 75 -21.41 4.33 9.96
N VAL A 76 -21.23 3.11 10.51
CA VAL A 76 -21.09 2.88 11.96
C VAL A 76 -19.75 3.38 12.51
N LEU A 77 -18.68 3.33 11.71
CA LEU A 77 -17.37 3.88 12.09
C LEU A 77 -17.46 5.41 12.25
N LYS A 78 -18.30 6.08 11.45
CA LYS A 78 -18.51 7.53 11.59
C LYS A 78 -19.28 7.83 12.86
N ALA A 79 -20.39 7.16 13.17
CA ALA A 79 -21.19 7.45 14.36
C ALA A 79 -20.39 7.43 15.68
N ALA A 80 -19.46 6.49 15.84
CA ALA A 80 -18.70 6.27 17.09
C ALA A 80 -17.51 7.23 17.34
N ILE A 81 -16.99 7.91 16.31
CA ILE A 81 -15.78 8.76 16.44
C ILE A 81 -16.19 10.23 16.59
N GLY A 82 -16.95 10.52 17.65
CA GLY A 82 -17.07 11.87 18.19
C GLY A 82 -16.03 12.03 19.29
N GLY A 83 -14.78 12.35 18.89
CA GLY A 83 -13.67 12.59 19.83
C GLY A 83 -12.80 11.35 20.09
N ALA A 84 -11.92 11.03 19.13
CA ALA A 84 -10.60 10.45 19.33
C ALA A 84 -9.94 10.32 17.96
N GLU A 85 -8.73 10.86 17.83
CA GLU A 85 -7.90 10.80 16.64
C GLU A 85 -7.87 9.40 16.04
N SER A 86 -8.27 9.26 14.77
CA SER A 86 -7.89 8.11 13.96
C SER A 86 -6.44 8.27 13.52
N ALA A 87 -5.52 8.17 14.46
CA ALA A 87 -4.17 7.73 14.19
C ALA A 87 -4.19 6.20 14.17
N ALA A 88 -4.57 5.62 13.03
CA ALA A 88 -4.57 4.18 12.87
C ALA A 88 -4.04 3.75 11.48
N ARG A 89 -2.70 3.69 11.44
CA ARG A 89 -1.91 2.58 10.86
C ARG A 89 -1.89 2.45 9.34
N THR A 90 -1.18 3.39 8.71
CA THR A 90 -0.42 3.12 7.49
C THR A 90 1.01 2.78 7.91
N PHE A 91 1.45 1.53 7.71
CA PHE A 91 2.84 1.11 7.90
C PHE A 91 3.51 1.03 6.52
N ALA A 92 4.82 1.33 6.45
CA ALA A 92 5.56 1.36 5.17
C ALA A 92 5.59 -0.03 4.61
N GLY A 93 5.74 -0.09 3.29
CA GLY A 93 6.25 -1.30 2.70
C GLY A 93 7.52 -1.00 1.94
N ALA A 94 8.17 -2.06 1.52
CA ALA A 94 9.41 -2.00 0.77
C ALA A 94 9.10 -1.81 -0.72
N PRO A 95 9.81 -0.97 -1.48
CA PRO A 95 9.52 -0.72 -2.89
C PRO A 95 9.50 -2.01 -3.72
N GLY A 96 8.96 -2.02 -4.94
CA GLY A 96 9.25 -3.07 -5.93
C GLY A 96 10.29 -2.60 -6.94
N ASP A 97 10.44 -3.32 -8.05
CA ASP A 97 11.58 -3.25 -8.99
C ASP A 97 11.65 -1.98 -9.84
N ALA A 98 11.75 -0.83 -9.18
CA ALA A 98 12.10 0.47 -9.78
C ALA A 98 13.42 1.05 -9.25
N ALA A 99 14.43 0.21 -8.95
CA ALA A 99 15.80 0.70 -8.88
C ALA A 99 16.39 0.66 -10.29
N GLY A 100 16.40 1.80 -10.99
CA GLY A 100 17.09 1.86 -12.29
C GLY A 100 16.85 3.04 -13.22
N ARG A 101 15.96 3.99 -12.94
CA ARG A 101 15.80 5.16 -13.84
C ARG A 101 16.77 6.32 -13.60
N ASP A 102 17.43 6.35 -12.44
CA ASP A 102 18.36 7.45 -12.08
C ASP A 102 19.83 7.15 -12.39
N ALA A 103 20.14 5.99 -13.00
CA ALA A 103 21.48 5.70 -13.48
C ALA A 103 21.77 6.55 -14.74
N GLY A 104 22.25 7.78 -14.51
CA GLY A 104 22.65 8.73 -15.57
C GLY A 104 21.66 9.87 -15.83
N ALA A 105 20.58 10.00 -15.06
CA ALA A 105 19.73 11.18 -15.10
C ALA A 105 20.29 12.26 -14.15
N ASP A 106 20.34 13.51 -14.65
CA ASP A 106 20.76 14.70 -13.90
C ASP A 106 19.76 15.06 -12.77
N TYR A 107 18.70 14.30 -12.55
CA TYR A 107 17.74 14.53 -11.48
C TYR A 107 17.18 13.22 -10.96
N SER A 108 16.57 13.25 -9.77
CA SER A 108 15.87 12.09 -9.21
C SER A 108 14.37 12.15 -9.42
N THR A 109 13.73 10.99 -9.54
CA THR A 109 12.26 10.89 -9.54
C THR A 109 11.72 10.51 -8.16
N THR A 110 10.39 10.43 -8.04
CA THR A 110 9.76 9.75 -6.90
C THR A 110 10.27 8.31 -6.81
N ASN A 111 10.46 7.83 -5.59
CA ASN A 111 10.78 6.43 -5.29
C ASN A 111 9.55 5.55 -5.54
N ASN A 112 9.26 5.33 -6.83
CA ASN A 112 8.09 4.57 -7.29
C ASN A 112 8.23 3.08 -6.96
N HIS A 113 7.10 2.39 -6.84
CA HIS A 113 7.08 0.94 -6.68
C HIS A 113 7.60 0.25 -7.95
N GLU A 114 7.02 0.54 -9.11
CA GLU A 114 7.30 -0.17 -10.36
C GLU A 114 7.87 0.75 -11.44
N ALA A 115 8.81 0.22 -12.23
CA ALA A 115 9.32 0.95 -13.37
C ALA A 115 8.20 1.17 -14.40
N GLY A 116 8.01 2.43 -14.82
CA GLY A 116 6.99 2.77 -15.83
C GLY A 116 5.60 3.08 -15.29
N ALA A 117 5.39 2.99 -13.98
CA ALA A 117 4.17 3.43 -13.32
C ALA A 117 4.51 4.50 -12.28
N ASP A 118 4.41 5.77 -12.67
CA ASP A 118 4.72 6.89 -11.78
C ASP A 118 3.62 7.11 -10.73
N GLU A 119 4.00 7.38 -9.48
CA GLU A 119 3.08 7.51 -8.35
C GLU A 119 2.86 8.97 -7.95
N PRO A 120 1.66 9.38 -7.51
CA PRO A 120 1.43 10.75 -7.07
C PRO A 120 2.23 11.06 -5.79
N ASP A 121 2.89 12.21 -5.76
CA ASP A 121 3.71 12.64 -4.61
C ASP A 121 3.59 14.15 -4.37
N LEU A 122 3.99 14.64 -3.20
CA LEU A 122 3.94 16.07 -2.85
C LEU A 122 4.99 16.92 -3.60
N VAL A 123 6.01 16.29 -4.19
CA VAL A 123 7.01 16.94 -5.02
C VAL A 123 7.34 16.09 -6.25
N LYS A 124 7.48 16.75 -7.39
CA LYS A 124 7.93 16.15 -8.66
C LYS A 124 8.94 17.07 -9.34
N THR A 125 9.79 16.50 -10.18
CA THR A 125 10.70 17.26 -11.03
C THR A 125 10.87 16.57 -12.39
N ASP A 126 11.14 17.38 -13.41
CA ASP A 126 11.53 16.97 -14.76
C ASP A 126 13.00 17.41 -15.05
N GLY A 127 13.76 17.73 -13.99
CA GLY A 127 15.11 18.28 -14.06
C GLY A 127 15.19 19.77 -14.43
N ARG A 128 14.17 20.31 -15.11
CA ARG A 128 14.11 21.73 -15.50
C ARG A 128 13.42 22.58 -14.43
N ARG A 129 12.50 21.99 -13.68
CA ARG A 129 11.76 22.63 -12.59
C ARG A 129 11.45 21.63 -11.48
N ILE A 130 11.19 22.16 -10.30
CA ILE A 130 10.64 21.41 -9.17
C ILE A 130 9.23 21.91 -8.93
N VAL A 131 8.26 21.00 -8.88
CA VAL A 131 6.85 21.29 -8.61
C VAL A 131 6.48 20.68 -7.27
N THR A 132 6.05 21.51 -6.33
CA THR A 132 5.63 21.06 -4.98
C THR A 132 4.19 21.42 -4.70
N VAL A 133 3.49 20.60 -3.91
CA VAL A 133 2.20 20.94 -3.31
C VAL A 133 2.30 20.86 -1.79
N THR A 134 2.31 22.02 -1.13
CA THR A 134 2.39 22.11 0.34
C THR A 134 1.52 23.26 0.85
N GLY A 135 0.79 23.03 1.95
CA GLY A 135 -0.12 24.03 2.54
C GLY A 135 -1.23 24.50 1.60
N GLY A 136 -1.72 23.61 0.74
CA GLY A 136 -2.73 23.92 -0.29
C GLY A 136 -2.24 24.84 -1.41
N VAL A 137 -0.93 24.94 -1.63
CA VAL A 137 -0.34 25.80 -2.65
C VAL A 137 0.60 24.98 -3.54
N LEU A 138 0.36 25.03 -4.85
CA LEU A 138 1.33 24.57 -5.84
C LEU A 138 2.40 25.64 -6.06
N ARG A 139 3.67 25.25 -6.01
CA ARG A 139 4.82 26.10 -6.34
C ARG A 139 5.63 25.46 -7.45
N VAL A 140 6.10 26.28 -8.38
CA VAL A 140 7.09 25.92 -9.39
C VAL A 140 8.39 26.65 -9.05
N VAL A 141 9.46 25.88 -8.90
CA VAL A 141 10.78 26.36 -8.52
C VAL A 141 11.74 26.08 -9.67
N ASP A 142 12.49 27.10 -10.06
CA ASP A 142 13.64 26.93 -10.94
C ASP A 142 14.86 26.48 -10.10
N PRO A 143 15.39 25.27 -10.33
CA PRO A 143 16.49 24.73 -9.54
C PRO A 143 17.81 25.47 -9.77
N VAL A 144 17.99 26.13 -10.92
CA VAL A 144 19.23 26.85 -11.26
C VAL A 144 19.27 28.20 -10.54
N SER A 145 18.23 29.04 -10.74
CA SER A 145 18.16 30.34 -10.06
C SER A 145 17.73 30.23 -8.58
N ARG A 146 17.23 29.06 -8.16
CA ARG A 146 16.74 28.76 -6.81
C ARG A 146 15.63 29.71 -6.38
N ARG A 147 14.73 30.03 -7.32
CA ARG A 147 13.61 30.96 -7.11
C ARG A 147 12.29 30.30 -7.47
N VAL A 148 11.24 30.71 -6.76
CA VAL A 148 9.86 30.40 -7.15
C VAL A 148 9.53 31.19 -8.41
N THR A 149 9.21 30.49 -9.49
CA THR A 149 8.82 31.07 -10.79
C THR A 149 7.30 31.08 -10.99
N GLY A 150 6.58 30.25 -10.22
CA GLY A 150 5.13 30.15 -10.29
C GLY A 150 4.51 29.74 -8.96
N ARG A 151 3.31 30.25 -8.68
CA ARG A 151 2.51 29.90 -7.50
C ARG A 151 1.05 29.85 -7.88
N LEU A 152 0.33 28.85 -7.36
CA LEU A 152 -1.12 28.72 -7.52
C LEU A 152 -1.75 28.25 -6.19
N ASP A 153 -2.76 28.98 -5.73
CA ASP A 153 -3.54 28.60 -4.56
C ASP A 153 -4.60 27.57 -4.94
N LEU A 154 -4.49 26.36 -4.40
CA LEU A 154 -5.39 25.25 -4.71
C LEU A 154 -6.64 25.26 -3.82
N ALA A 155 -6.55 25.96 -2.69
CA ALA A 155 -7.65 26.14 -1.76
C ALA A 155 -8.75 27.03 -2.33
N GLY A 156 -8.44 27.90 -3.30
CA GLY A 156 -9.44 28.77 -3.93
C GLY A 156 -10.22 29.63 -2.93
N GLY A 157 -9.60 30.04 -1.82
CA GLY A 157 -10.22 30.79 -0.73
C GLY A 157 -10.86 29.94 0.38
N HIS A 158 -10.90 28.62 0.27
CA HIS A 158 -11.41 27.72 1.32
C HIS A 158 -10.28 27.28 2.25
N GLU A 159 -10.15 27.91 3.42
CA GLU A 159 -9.08 27.61 4.38
C GLU A 159 -9.03 26.13 4.79
N GLU A 160 -10.19 25.47 4.87
CA GLU A 160 -10.32 24.04 5.16
C GLU A 160 -9.57 23.13 4.17
N LEU A 161 -9.35 23.57 2.93
CA LEU A 161 -8.62 22.81 1.90
C LEU A 161 -7.10 22.95 2.02
N ARG A 162 -6.59 23.88 2.83
CA ARG A 162 -5.14 24.12 2.97
C ARG A 162 -4.41 23.00 3.70
N TRP A 163 -5.12 22.33 4.60
CA TRP A 163 -4.59 21.28 5.47
C TRP A 163 -4.79 19.87 4.92
N GLN A 164 -5.36 19.75 3.72
CA GLN A 164 -5.48 18.47 3.05
C GLN A 164 -4.15 18.06 2.43
N ASP A 165 -3.84 16.76 2.51
CA ASP A 165 -2.72 16.19 1.78
C ASP A 165 -3.03 16.23 0.28
N HIS A 166 -2.27 17.03 -0.45
CA HIS A 166 -2.31 17.09 -1.91
C HIS A 166 -1.11 16.32 -2.46
N ARG A 167 -1.33 15.51 -3.49
CA ARG A 167 -0.28 14.83 -4.23
C ARG A 167 -0.40 15.16 -5.71
N LEU A 168 0.69 15.08 -6.47
CA LEU A 168 0.69 15.41 -7.88
C LEU A 168 1.37 14.33 -8.74
N LEU A 169 0.87 14.19 -9.96
CA LEU A 169 1.56 13.56 -11.09
C LEU A 169 2.04 14.66 -12.03
N LEU A 170 3.20 14.47 -12.65
CA LEU A 170 3.81 15.45 -13.57
C LEU A 170 4.07 14.79 -14.93
N LEU A 171 3.54 15.38 -16.00
CA LEU A 171 3.79 14.98 -17.39
C LEU A 171 4.01 16.22 -18.25
N GLY A 172 5.24 16.42 -18.73
CA GLY A 172 5.58 17.61 -19.53
C GLY A 172 5.13 18.90 -18.81
N ASP A 173 4.38 19.75 -19.50
CA ASP A 173 3.81 21.00 -18.98
C ASP A 173 2.45 20.86 -18.28
N ARG A 174 2.17 19.68 -17.73
CA ARG A 174 0.91 19.35 -17.07
C ARG A 174 1.19 18.71 -15.72
N ALA A 175 0.49 19.19 -14.69
CA ALA A 175 0.40 18.51 -13.40
C ALA A 175 -1.05 18.13 -13.13
N LEU A 176 -1.28 16.87 -12.75
CA LEU A 176 -2.55 16.44 -12.19
C LEU A 176 -2.40 16.44 -10.67
N VAL A 177 -3.10 17.34 -9.98
CA VAL A 177 -3.12 17.38 -8.52
C VAL A 177 -4.34 16.63 -8.01
N LEU A 178 -4.11 15.71 -7.08
CA LEU A 178 -5.11 14.91 -6.40
C LEU A 178 -5.28 15.44 -4.98
N GLY A 179 -6.52 15.68 -4.60
CA GLY A 179 -6.92 16.07 -3.26
C GLY A 179 -8.36 15.67 -2.97
N GLU A 180 -8.91 16.21 -1.90
CA GLU A 180 -10.30 15.98 -1.51
C GLU A 180 -11.09 17.29 -1.61
N ALA A 181 -12.42 17.20 -1.66
CA ALA A 181 -13.30 18.37 -1.64
C ALA A 181 -14.30 18.24 -0.50
N PRO A 182 -14.64 19.33 0.21
CA PRO A 182 -15.70 19.30 1.19
C PRO A 182 -17.02 18.83 0.55
N PRO A 183 -17.95 18.25 1.32
CA PRO A 183 -19.27 17.88 0.81
C PRO A 183 -19.95 19.08 0.15
N ARG A 184 -20.75 18.84 -0.91
CA ARG A 184 -21.46 19.93 -1.59
C ARG A 184 -22.45 20.59 -0.60
N PRO A 185 -22.73 21.91 -0.67
CA PRO A 185 -23.68 22.57 0.24
C PRO A 185 -25.08 21.93 0.26
N ALA A 186 -25.56 21.45 -0.90
CA ALA A 186 -26.83 20.70 -0.99
C ALA A 186 -26.80 19.37 -0.22
N ASP A 187 -25.63 18.75 -0.08
CA ASP A 187 -25.39 17.53 0.70
C ASP A 187 -25.15 17.84 2.19
N ALA A 188 -24.59 19.02 2.50
CA ALA A 188 -24.26 19.46 3.86
C ALA A 188 -25.49 19.77 4.73
N LEU A 189 -26.58 20.23 4.11
CA LEU A 189 -27.85 20.54 4.80
C LEU A 189 -28.63 19.29 5.24
N ARG A 190 -28.24 18.08 4.78
CA ARG A 190 -29.02 16.84 4.97
C ARG A 190 -28.40 15.84 5.95
N SER A 191 -27.13 15.98 6.33
CA SER A 191 -26.54 15.27 7.49
C SER A 191 -25.18 15.88 7.88
N ILE A 192 -24.83 15.79 9.17
CA ILE A 192 -23.63 16.40 9.78
C ILE A 192 -22.31 15.72 9.35
N ARG A 193 -22.34 14.70 8.46
CA ARG A 193 -21.23 13.73 8.35
C ARG A 193 -21.06 12.98 7.02
N ARG A 194 -21.36 13.60 5.87
CA ARG A 194 -20.99 12.99 4.57
C ARG A 194 -19.50 13.22 4.26
N PRO A 195 -18.78 12.18 3.80
CA PRO A 195 -17.40 12.36 3.36
C PRO A 195 -17.37 13.31 2.15
N GLY A 196 -16.21 13.91 1.93
CA GLY A 196 -15.96 14.74 0.77
C GLY A 196 -16.12 14.03 -0.58
N GLY A 197 -15.65 14.67 -1.64
CA GLY A 197 -15.46 14.01 -2.93
C GLY A 197 -14.01 14.11 -3.37
N ALA A 198 -13.47 13.06 -3.98
CA ALA A 198 -12.19 13.11 -4.65
C ALA A 198 -12.19 14.26 -5.66
N ARG A 199 -11.15 15.09 -5.60
CA ARG A 199 -10.99 16.30 -6.41
C ARG A 199 -9.67 16.26 -7.15
N LEU A 200 -9.73 16.40 -8.47
CA LEU A 200 -8.58 16.45 -9.34
C LEU A 200 -8.49 17.81 -10.02
N LEU A 201 -7.29 18.36 -10.11
CA LEU A 201 -7.00 19.62 -10.77
C LEU A 201 -5.95 19.38 -11.86
N LEU A 202 -6.31 19.63 -13.12
CA LEU A 202 -5.35 19.65 -14.22
C LEU A 202 -4.76 21.06 -14.31
N ILE A 203 -3.44 21.16 -14.18
CA ILE A 203 -2.71 22.42 -14.08
C ILE A 203 -1.74 22.52 -15.25
N GLY A 204 -1.81 23.62 -16.00
CA GLY A 204 -0.86 23.97 -17.04
C GLY A 204 0.36 24.70 -16.47
N LEU A 205 1.55 24.30 -16.90
CA LEU A 205 2.83 24.78 -16.37
C LEU A 205 3.75 25.43 -17.40
N SER A 206 3.30 25.68 -18.64
CA SER A 206 4.11 26.32 -19.69
C SER A 206 4.48 27.77 -19.39
N GLY A 207 3.84 28.40 -18.40
CA GLY A 207 4.14 29.72 -17.87
C GLY A 207 3.77 29.81 -16.39
N ARG A 208 3.05 30.87 -16.01
CA ARG A 208 2.45 30.92 -14.66
C ARG A 208 1.46 29.76 -14.51
N PRO A 209 1.48 29.00 -13.39
CA PRO A 209 0.59 27.86 -13.21
C PRO A 209 -0.89 28.28 -13.27
N VAL A 210 -1.68 27.58 -14.09
CA VAL A 210 -3.12 27.86 -14.27
C VAL A 210 -3.93 26.58 -14.23
N VAL A 211 -5.13 26.62 -13.65
CA VAL A 211 -6.06 25.48 -13.69
C VAL A 211 -6.70 25.42 -15.08
N LEU A 212 -6.51 24.30 -15.77
CA LEU A 212 -7.11 24.02 -17.09
C LEU A 212 -8.45 23.32 -16.97
N GLY A 213 -8.58 22.45 -15.96
CA GLY A 213 -9.78 21.66 -15.73
C GLY A 213 -9.84 21.14 -14.31
N THR A 214 -11.05 20.89 -13.86
CA THR A 214 -11.33 20.26 -12.58
C THR A 214 -12.14 19.00 -12.81
N TYR A 215 -11.97 18.02 -11.94
CA TYR A 215 -12.80 16.83 -11.88
C TYR A 215 -13.15 16.57 -10.42
N ARG A 216 -14.41 16.26 -10.14
CA ARG A 216 -14.89 15.90 -8.82
C ARG A 216 -15.78 14.68 -8.95
N ILE A 217 -15.54 13.67 -8.14
CA ILE A 217 -16.39 12.47 -8.05
C ILE A 217 -16.70 12.16 -6.60
N GLN A 218 -17.82 11.50 -6.37
CA GLN A 218 -18.20 11.04 -5.04
C GLN A 218 -17.27 9.91 -4.57
N GLY A 219 -16.84 9.97 -3.31
CA GLY A 219 -15.87 9.02 -2.74
C GLY A 219 -14.56 9.72 -2.39
N SER A 220 -13.55 8.94 -2.05
CA SER A 220 -12.20 9.39 -1.74
C SER A 220 -11.18 8.73 -2.67
N THR A 221 -10.10 9.43 -2.96
CA THR A 221 -8.99 8.86 -3.74
C THR A 221 -8.31 7.78 -2.90
N VAL A 222 -8.13 6.58 -3.48
CA VAL A 222 -7.28 5.54 -2.87
C VAL A 222 -5.84 5.82 -3.29
N ASP A 223 -5.57 5.78 -4.59
CA ASP A 223 -4.26 6.11 -5.15
C ASP A 223 -4.34 6.33 -6.67
N ALA A 224 -3.22 6.67 -7.31
CA ALA A 224 -3.14 6.83 -8.76
C ALA A 224 -1.83 6.33 -9.37
N ARG A 225 -1.84 6.01 -10.67
CA ARG A 225 -0.63 5.67 -11.45
C ARG A 225 -0.63 6.45 -12.75
N LEU A 226 0.51 7.04 -13.12
CA LEU A 226 0.74 7.60 -14.45
C LEU A 226 1.59 6.63 -15.26
N THR A 227 1.02 6.10 -16.35
CA THR A 227 1.67 5.17 -17.28
C THR A 227 1.62 5.76 -18.67
N GLY A 228 2.78 6.06 -19.25
CA GLY A 228 2.86 6.86 -20.47
C GLY A 228 2.16 8.21 -20.26
N ASP A 229 1.14 8.47 -21.07
CA ASP A 229 0.39 9.73 -21.04
C ASP A 229 -0.89 9.68 -20.18
N THR A 230 -1.25 8.50 -19.65
CA THR A 230 -2.53 8.27 -18.99
C THR A 230 -2.37 8.17 -17.47
N ALA A 231 -3.06 9.05 -16.74
CA ALA A 231 -3.23 8.93 -15.29
C ALA A 231 -4.45 8.05 -14.98
N ARG A 232 -4.24 6.97 -14.26
CA ARG A 232 -5.26 6.08 -13.69
C ARG A 232 -5.50 6.46 -12.24
N VAL A 233 -6.72 6.82 -11.87
CA VAL A 233 -7.06 7.23 -10.49
C VAL A 233 -8.09 6.27 -9.92
N ALA A 234 -7.75 5.58 -8.84
CA ALA A 234 -8.66 4.70 -8.12
C ALA A 234 -9.42 5.49 -7.05
N VAL A 235 -10.74 5.44 -7.10
CA VAL A 235 -11.65 6.11 -6.18
C VAL A 235 -12.52 5.07 -5.49
N ARG A 236 -12.61 5.17 -4.17
CA ARG A 236 -13.52 4.34 -3.36
C ARG A 236 -14.70 5.20 -2.94
N SER A 237 -15.91 4.70 -3.19
CA SER A 237 -17.16 5.36 -2.87
C SER A 237 -18.07 4.44 -2.06
N SER A 238 -18.97 5.02 -1.28
CA SER A 238 -19.95 4.28 -0.48
C SER A 238 -21.38 4.55 -0.95
N ALA A 239 -22.25 3.57 -0.77
CA ALA A 239 -23.67 3.70 -1.08
C ALA A 239 -24.30 4.86 -0.29
N ARG A 240 -25.10 5.68 -0.98
CA ARG A 240 -25.76 6.88 -0.44
C ARG A 240 -27.12 6.53 0.15
N LEU A 241 -27.10 5.84 1.28
CA LEU A 241 -28.30 5.43 2.00
C LEU A 241 -28.44 6.24 3.29
N GLU A 242 -29.63 6.81 3.52
CA GLU A 242 -29.89 7.62 4.72
C GLU A 242 -30.62 6.78 5.76
N PHE A 243 -29.85 6.21 6.69
CA PHE A 243 -30.40 5.45 7.81
C PHE A 243 -30.87 6.39 8.94
N PRO A 244 -32.09 6.23 9.47
CA PRO A 244 -32.59 7.04 10.56
C PRO A 244 -31.81 6.79 11.86
N LEU A 245 -31.31 7.87 12.49
CA LEU A 245 -30.46 7.82 13.69
C LEU A 245 -31.21 7.55 15.02
N THR A 246 -32.51 7.24 15.00
CA THR A 246 -33.32 7.20 16.22
C THR A 246 -32.85 6.11 17.18
N ALA A 247 -32.55 6.50 18.43
CA ALA A 247 -32.07 5.63 19.49
C ALA A 247 -33.16 4.71 20.09
N GLU A 248 -34.42 4.85 19.71
CA GLU A 248 -35.52 4.06 20.27
C GLU A 248 -35.75 2.75 19.48
N GLY A 249 -36.08 1.67 20.19
CA GLY A 249 -36.32 0.33 19.62
C GLY A 249 -35.18 -0.67 19.83
N THR A 250 -35.48 -1.95 19.61
CA THR A 250 -34.49 -3.05 19.68
C THR A 250 -33.58 -3.04 18.44
N ASP A 251 -32.41 -3.67 18.51
CA ASP A 251 -31.50 -3.78 17.36
C ASP A 251 -32.16 -4.47 16.15
N GLN A 252 -33.08 -5.40 16.40
CA GLN A 252 -33.88 -6.03 15.36
C GLN A 252 -34.77 -5.00 14.66
N VAL A 253 -35.53 -4.19 15.41
CA VAL A 253 -36.41 -3.14 14.85
C VAL A 253 -35.61 -2.12 14.05
N ARG A 254 -34.43 -1.72 14.55
CA ARG A 254 -33.52 -0.81 13.82
C ARG A 254 -33.03 -1.43 12.52
N THR A 255 -32.64 -2.70 12.54
CA THR A 255 -32.18 -3.43 11.35
C THR A 255 -33.29 -3.57 10.31
N GLU A 256 -34.51 -3.92 10.72
CA GLU A 256 -35.68 -4.00 9.83
C GLU A 256 -35.98 -2.65 9.17
N ARG A 257 -35.96 -1.56 9.94
CA ARG A 257 -36.12 -0.19 9.40
C ARG A 257 -35.02 0.19 8.41
N ASN A 258 -33.77 -0.20 8.68
CA ASN A 258 -32.66 0.05 7.75
C ASN A 258 -32.83 -0.76 6.45
N ARG A 259 -33.39 -1.98 6.52
CA ARG A 259 -33.74 -2.77 5.32
C ARG A 259 -34.84 -2.10 4.48
N GLU A 260 -35.81 -1.44 5.10
CA GLU A 260 -36.82 -0.65 4.36
C GLU A 260 -36.22 0.55 3.62
N VAL A 261 -35.18 1.19 4.17
CA VAL A 261 -34.42 2.24 3.46
C VAL A 261 -33.79 1.66 2.20
N ILE A 262 -33.12 0.52 2.31
CA ILE A 262 -32.48 -0.17 1.18
C ILE A 262 -33.52 -0.58 0.13
N ALA A 263 -34.66 -1.13 0.55
CA ALA A 263 -35.72 -1.59 -0.34
C ALA A 263 -36.34 -0.46 -1.19
N ARG A 264 -36.29 0.80 -0.71
CA ARG A 264 -36.80 1.98 -1.43
C ARG A 264 -35.74 2.69 -2.27
N ALA A 265 -34.45 2.52 -1.98
CA ALA A 265 -33.36 3.23 -2.64
C ALA A 265 -33.19 2.78 -4.09
N GLY A 266 -33.18 3.68 -5.08
CA GLY A 266 -32.90 3.31 -6.47
C GLY A 266 -31.39 3.11 -6.72
N VAL A 267 -31.05 2.68 -7.94
CA VAL A 267 -29.67 2.31 -8.31
C VAL A 267 -28.70 3.48 -8.16
N GLU A 268 -29.21 4.71 -8.25
CA GLU A 268 -28.49 5.95 -8.02
C GLU A 268 -27.85 6.07 -6.62
N ALA A 269 -28.29 5.27 -5.64
CA ALA A 269 -27.62 5.24 -4.34
C ALA A 269 -26.22 4.61 -4.44
N TRP A 270 -25.95 3.75 -5.42
CA TRP A 270 -24.67 3.02 -5.55
C TRP A 270 -23.76 3.55 -6.66
N LEU A 271 -24.29 4.37 -7.57
CA LEU A 271 -23.57 4.86 -8.74
C LEU A 271 -22.97 6.25 -8.47
N PRO A 272 -21.63 6.40 -8.44
CA PRO A 272 -20.99 7.69 -8.18
C PRO A 272 -21.37 8.74 -9.22
N GLU A 273 -21.76 9.92 -8.76
CA GLU A 273 -21.85 11.09 -9.62
C GLU A 273 -20.49 11.78 -9.74
N TYR A 274 -20.25 12.37 -10.89
CA TYR A 274 -19.07 13.18 -11.15
C TYR A 274 -19.44 14.50 -11.81
N GLU A 275 -18.52 15.43 -11.72
CA GLU A 275 -18.57 16.75 -12.33
C GLU A 275 -17.19 17.10 -12.83
N TRP A 276 -17.11 17.72 -14.01
CA TRP A 276 -15.84 18.17 -14.56
C TRP A 276 -16.00 19.44 -15.38
N THR A 277 -14.89 20.12 -15.64
CA THR A 277 -14.89 21.38 -16.39
C THR A 277 -14.02 21.32 -17.64
N ALA A 278 -14.48 21.97 -18.71
CA ALA A 278 -13.70 22.33 -19.89
C ALA A 278 -13.75 23.85 -20.05
N GLY A 279 -12.69 24.55 -19.63
CA GLY A 279 -12.74 26.01 -19.51
C GLY A 279 -13.88 26.46 -18.57
N PRO A 280 -14.79 27.34 -19.01
CA PRO A 280 -15.92 27.80 -18.19
C PRO A 280 -17.08 26.79 -18.13
N GLU A 281 -17.12 25.81 -19.02
CA GLU A 281 -18.22 24.85 -19.11
C GLU A 281 -18.14 23.83 -17.98
N ARG A 282 -19.29 23.53 -17.38
CA ARG A 282 -19.45 22.52 -16.34
C ARG A 282 -20.29 21.37 -16.88
N HIS A 283 -19.79 20.16 -16.74
CA HIS A 283 -20.47 18.93 -17.12
C HIS A 283 -20.70 18.09 -15.88
N THR A 284 -21.85 17.46 -15.78
CA THR A 284 -22.18 16.51 -14.71
C THR A 284 -22.56 15.18 -15.33
N GLY A 285 -22.30 14.11 -14.58
CA GLY A 285 -22.62 12.76 -15.01
C GLY A 285 -22.67 11.80 -13.84
N ARG A 286 -22.92 10.54 -14.17
CA ARG A 286 -22.99 9.44 -13.22
C ARG A 286 -22.42 8.21 -13.90
N VAL A 287 -21.70 7.39 -13.15
CA VAL A 287 -21.25 6.09 -13.65
C VAL A 287 -22.47 5.25 -14.07
N GLY A 288 -22.47 4.78 -15.30
CA GLY A 288 -23.55 3.92 -15.83
C GLY A 288 -23.45 2.48 -15.32
N CYS A 289 -24.58 1.76 -15.30
CA CYS A 289 -24.58 0.34 -14.90
C CYS A 289 -23.79 -0.54 -15.89
N ASP A 290 -23.68 -0.12 -17.15
CA ASP A 290 -22.82 -0.74 -18.18
C ASP A 290 -21.31 -0.62 -17.85
N ARG A 291 -20.97 0.21 -16.87
CA ARG A 291 -19.62 0.39 -16.32
C ARG A 291 -19.43 -0.27 -14.97
N LEU A 292 -20.47 -0.87 -14.39
CA LEU A 292 -20.41 -1.49 -13.08
C LEU A 292 -20.35 -3.01 -13.23
N SER A 293 -19.33 -3.61 -12.65
CA SER A 293 -19.19 -5.07 -12.52
C SER A 293 -19.24 -5.48 -11.06
N ARG A 294 -19.39 -6.77 -10.79
CA ARG A 294 -19.45 -7.30 -9.42
C ARG A 294 -18.74 -8.64 -9.26
N PRO A 295 -18.10 -8.90 -8.11
CA PRO A 295 -17.69 -10.26 -7.76
C PRO A 295 -18.91 -11.14 -7.48
N GLU A 296 -18.69 -12.46 -7.42
CA GLU A 296 -19.72 -13.41 -6.94
C GLU A 296 -20.24 -13.03 -5.54
N ARG A 297 -19.34 -12.54 -4.68
CA ARG A 297 -19.66 -12.10 -3.32
C ARG A 297 -19.37 -10.61 -3.19
N MET A 298 -20.42 -9.83 -2.93
CA MET A 298 -20.31 -8.41 -2.59
C MET A 298 -21.08 -8.10 -1.33
N THR A 299 -20.83 -6.91 -0.78
CA THR A 299 -21.51 -6.41 0.42
C THR A 299 -22.53 -5.31 0.13
N GLY A 300 -22.55 -4.78 -1.10
CA GLY A 300 -23.53 -3.78 -1.53
C GLY A 300 -23.40 -2.41 -0.84
N TRP A 301 -22.24 -2.07 -0.27
CA TRP A 301 -22.03 -0.76 0.37
C TRP A 301 -20.82 0.03 -0.12
N SER A 302 -19.90 -0.60 -0.83
CA SER A 302 -18.72 0.03 -1.43
C SER A 302 -18.69 -0.19 -2.94
N THR A 303 -18.19 0.81 -3.66
CA THR A 303 -17.90 0.74 -5.09
C THR A 303 -16.51 1.34 -5.34
N LEU A 304 -15.65 0.56 -5.98
CA LEU A 304 -14.37 1.01 -6.53
C LEU A 304 -14.59 1.54 -7.93
N THR A 305 -13.93 2.64 -8.28
CA THR A 305 -13.97 3.22 -9.64
C THR A 305 -12.56 3.56 -10.08
N VAL A 306 -12.14 3.02 -11.22
CA VAL A 306 -10.89 3.41 -11.89
C VAL A 306 -11.23 4.43 -12.96
N LEU A 307 -10.67 5.63 -12.81
CA LEU A 307 -10.77 6.73 -13.76
C LEU A 307 -9.50 6.80 -14.62
N SER A 308 -9.61 7.33 -15.84
CA SER A 308 -8.55 7.41 -16.83
C SER A 308 -8.51 8.78 -17.47
N PHE A 309 -7.36 9.45 -17.36
CA PHE A 309 -7.15 10.81 -17.86
C PHE A 309 -5.93 10.86 -18.77
N ASP A 310 -6.13 11.24 -20.03
CA ASP A 310 -5.05 11.57 -20.97
C ASP A 310 -4.51 12.97 -20.62
N LEU A 311 -3.32 13.02 -20.03
CA LEU A 311 -2.70 14.26 -19.57
C LEU A 311 -2.10 15.10 -20.69
N THR A 312 -2.12 14.64 -21.95
CA THR A 312 -1.73 15.48 -23.10
C THR A 312 -2.84 16.45 -23.52
N ARG A 313 -4.06 16.26 -23.01
CA ARG A 313 -5.23 17.10 -23.30
C ARG A 313 -5.34 18.26 -22.33
N ASP A 314 -6.03 19.32 -22.76
CA ASP A 314 -6.29 20.52 -21.95
C ASP A 314 -7.56 20.40 -21.09
N ARG A 315 -8.05 19.18 -20.88
CA ARG A 315 -9.25 18.87 -20.10
C ARG A 315 -9.20 17.42 -19.60
N LEU A 316 -9.92 17.15 -18.51
CA LEU A 316 -10.02 15.81 -17.92
C LEU A 316 -11.13 14.95 -18.54
N GLY A 317 -12.21 15.56 -19.03
CA GLY A 317 -13.37 14.81 -19.53
C GLY A 317 -14.11 14.06 -18.42
N ASP A 318 -14.89 13.05 -18.78
CA ASP A 318 -15.67 12.24 -17.84
C ASP A 318 -14.85 11.22 -17.05
N GLY A 319 -13.56 11.07 -17.37
CA GLY A 319 -12.64 10.16 -16.71
C GLY A 319 -12.84 8.69 -17.09
N ASP A 320 -13.65 8.39 -18.11
CA ASP A 320 -13.86 7.05 -18.65
C ASP A 320 -13.99 5.93 -17.58
N PRO A 321 -14.96 6.05 -16.65
CA PRO A 321 -14.99 5.27 -15.41
C PRO A 321 -15.27 3.79 -15.66
N VAL A 322 -14.58 2.93 -14.91
CA VAL A 322 -14.93 1.51 -14.73
C VAL A 322 -15.04 1.21 -13.26
N SER A 323 -16.17 0.63 -12.86
CA SER A 323 -16.50 0.40 -11.47
C SER A 323 -16.69 -1.07 -11.13
N VAL A 324 -16.34 -1.42 -9.90
CA VAL A 324 -16.58 -2.74 -9.31
C VAL A 324 -17.30 -2.55 -7.99
N ALA A 325 -18.43 -3.24 -7.79
CA ALA A 325 -19.19 -3.27 -6.54
C ALA A 325 -18.45 -4.09 -5.47
N ALA A 326 -17.28 -3.59 -5.09
CA ALA A 326 -16.33 -4.21 -4.20
C ALA A 326 -15.64 -3.15 -3.34
N ASP A 327 -14.76 -3.61 -2.46
CA ASP A 327 -13.95 -2.77 -1.60
C ASP A 327 -12.46 -3.08 -1.76
N ALA A 328 -11.64 -2.03 -1.69
CA ALA A 328 -10.19 -2.09 -1.76
C ALA A 328 -9.60 -0.80 -1.17
N ASP A 329 -8.45 -0.95 -0.52
CA ASP A 329 -7.68 0.14 0.08
C ASP A 329 -6.23 0.19 -0.42
N THR A 330 -5.84 -0.78 -1.24
CA THR A 330 -4.49 -0.93 -1.78
C THR A 330 -4.53 -0.89 -3.30
N VAL A 331 -3.68 -0.05 -3.89
CA VAL A 331 -3.45 0.01 -5.34
C VAL A 331 -2.02 -0.43 -5.60
N TYR A 332 -1.85 -1.40 -6.49
CA TYR A 332 -0.56 -1.80 -7.06
C TYR A 332 -0.66 -1.68 -8.58
N GLY A 333 0.37 -1.19 -9.26
CA GLY A 333 0.30 -1.02 -10.70
C GLY A 333 1.67 -1.11 -11.37
N THR A 334 1.70 -1.76 -12.52
CA THR A 334 2.83 -1.84 -13.44
C THR A 334 2.58 -0.92 -14.63
N ALA A 335 3.46 -0.93 -15.64
CA ALA A 335 3.23 -0.22 -16.88
C ALA A 335 1.97 -0.70 -17.65
N THR A 336 1.46 -1.90 -17.37
CA THR A 336 0.39 -2.55 -18.16
C THR A 336 -0.74 -3.15 -17.35
N SER A 337 -0.57 -3.32 -16.05
CA SER A 337 -1.57 -3.89 -15.14
C SER A 337 -1.84 -2.94 -13.98
N LEU A 338 -3.08 -2.90 -13.51
CA LEU A 338 -3.48 -2.26 -12.25
C LEU A 338 -4.22 -3.29 -11.39
N TYR A 339 -3.83 -3.41 -10.13
CA TYR A 339 -4.44 -4.28 -9.15
C TYR A 339 -5.04 -3.44 -8.03
N LEU A 340 -6.30 -3.68 -7.72
CA LEU A 340 -6.97 -3.17 -6.53
C LEU A 340 -7.11 -4.32 -5.54
N ALA A 341 -6.63 -4.15 -4.32
CA ALA A 341 -6.70 -5.17 -3.29
C ALA A 341 -7.18 -4.59 -1.96
N GLY A 342 -7.85 -5.42 -1.17
CA GLY A 342 -8.25 -5.03 0.18
C GLY A 342 -8.90 -6.16 0.95
N PRO A 343 -9.13 -5.96 2.26
CA PRO A 343 -9.76 -6.96 3.10
C PRO A 343 -11.17 -7.27 2.57
N ARG A 344 -11.48 -8.55 2.40
CA ARG A 344 -12.82 -9.03 2.11
C ARG A 344 -13.76 -8.50 3.20
N PRO A 345 -14.78 -7.71 2.85
CA PRO A 345 -15.65 -7.16 3.88
C PRO A 345 -16.54 -8.27 4.45
N GLU A 346 -16.58 -8.38 5.77
CA GLU A 346 -17.44 -9.34 6.47
C GLU A 346 -18.79 -8.68 6.84
N PRO A 347 -19.92 -9.41 6.77
CA PRO A 347 -21.20 -8.92 7.28
C PRO A 347 -21.10 -8.60 8.77
N ILE A 348 -21.71 -7.49 9.21
CA ILE A 348 -21.86 -7.21 10.65
C ILE A 348 -22.86 -8.22 11.21
N THR A 349 -22.36 -9.31 11.77
CA THR A 349 -23.16 -10.10 12.71
C THR A 349 -23.35 -9.24 13.96
N GLY A 350 -24.55 -9.18 14.54
CA GLY A 350 -24.85 -8.40 15.76
C GLY A 350 -24.10 -8.85 17.02
N LYS A 351 -22.93 -9.49 16.88
CA LYS A 351 -22.03 -9.85 17.96
C LYS A 351 -21.39 -8.58 18.55
N PRO A 352 -21.25 -8.49 19.89
CA PRO A 352 -20.60 -7.36 20.54
C PRO A 352 -19.17 -7.14 20.00
N ARG A 353 -18.74 -5.87 19.87
CA ARG A 353 -17.39 -5.45 19.42
C ARG A 353 -16.22 -6.12 20.15
N TRP A 354 -16.44 -6.66 21.35
CA TRP A 354 -15.42 -7.35 22.15
C TRP A 354 -15.26 -8.85 21.81
N ARG A 355 -16.10 -9.41 20.94
CA ARG A 355 -15.92 -10.76 20.41
C ARG A 355 -15.31 -10.64 19.00
N PRO A 356 -14.04 -11.05 18.82
CA PRO A 356 -13.40 -11.08 17.50
C PRO A 356 -14.25 -11.89 16.52
N SER A 357 -14.23 -11.49 15.25
CA SER A 357 -14.71 -12.40 14.20
C SER A 357 -13.86 -13.67 14.26
N SER A 358 -14.52 -14.83 14.25
CA SER A 358 -13.83 -16.12 14.19
C SER A 358 -13.42 -16.48 12.75
N ALA A 359 -13.73 -15.63 11.77
CA ALA A 359 -13.33 -15.83 10.40
C ALA A 359 -11.88 -15.35 10.21
N GLU A 360 -11.08 -16.19 9.55
CA GLU A 360 -9.74 -15.77 9.16
C GLU A 360 -9.82 -14.63 8.15
N PRO A 361 -8.94 -13.61 8.28
CA PRO A 361 -8.93 -12.51 7.33
C PRO A 361 -8.65 -13.03 5.92
N VAL A 362 -9.30 -12.43 4.92
CA VAL A 362 -9.09 -12.70 3.50
C VAL A 362 -8.88 -11.38 2.79
N THR A 363 -7.99 -11.34 1.81
CA THR A 363 -7.80 -10.20 0.90
C THR A 363 -8.40 -10.55 -0.46
N ASP A 364 -9.28 -9.71 -0.99
CA ASP A 364 -9.77 -9.80 -2.37
C ASP A 364 -8.90 -8.93 -3.29
N ILE A 365 -8.71 -9.35 -4.54
CA ILE A 365 -7.82 -8.73 -5.52
C ILE A 365 -8.55 -8.64 -6.87
N TYR A 366 -8.47 -7.47 -7.52
CA TYR A 366 -9.08 -7.18 -8.82
C TYR A 366 -8.02 -6.66 -9.78
N GLN A 367 -7.78 -7.36 -10.90
CA GLN A 367 -6.82 -7.00 -11.93
C GLN A 367 -7.50 -6.30 -13.11
N PHE A 368 -6.88 -5.22 -13.58
CA PHE A 368 -7.24 -4.46 -14.77
C PHE A 368 -6.04 -4.36 -15.71
N ASP A 369 -6.32 -4.46 -17.01
CA ASP A 369 -5.41 -4.14 -18.09
C ASP A 369 -5.42 -2.63 -18.33
N THR A 370 -4.25 -2.04 -18.24
CA THR A 370 -3.99 -0.61 -18.43
C THR A 370 -2.97 -0.33 -19.52
N ALA A 371 -2.60 -1.33 -20.34
CA ALA A 371 -1.59 -1.18 -21.39
C ALA A 371 -1.99 -0.15 -22.45
N ALA A 372 -3.28 -0.09 -22.79
CA ALA A 372 -3.82 0.87 -23.74
C ALA A 372 -4.28 2.17 -23.05
N PRO A 373 -4.22 3.33 -23.74
CA PRO A 373 -4.86 4.55 -23.27
C PRO A 373 -6.39 4.40 -23.25
N GLY A 374 -7.09 5.22 -22.44
CA GLY A 374 -8.55 5.18 -22.30
C GLY A 374 -9.03 4.13 -21.28
N ARG A 375 -10.28 3.65 -21.40
CA ARG A 375 -10.92 2.75 -20.42
C ARG A 375 -10.07 1.53 -20.04
N PRO A 376 -9.87 1.26 -18.73
CA PRO A 376 -9.17 0.04 -18.31
C PRO A 376 -10.10 -1.16 -18.54
N ARG A 377 -9.54 -2.30 -18.92
CA ARG A 377 -10.33 -3.53 -19.10
C ARG A 377 -10.12 -4.43 -17.91
N PHE A 378 -11.20 -4.85 -17.26
CA PHE A 378 -11.10 -5.86 -16.21
C PHE A 378 -10.56 -7.18 -16.79
N LEU A 379 -9.64 -7.81 -16.04
CA LEU A 379 -8.98 -9.05 -16.47
C LEU A 379 -9.36 -10.24 -15.62
N ALA A 380 -9.22 -10.13 -14.30
CA ALA A 380 -9.42 -11.23 -13.38
C ALA A 380 -9.58 -10.77 -11.94
N ALA A 381 -10.21 -11.60 -11.11
CA ALA A 381 -10.26 -11.39 -9.68
C ALA A 381 -9.93 -12.69 -8.94
N GLY A 382 -9.55 -12.54 -7.67
CA GLY A 382 -9.26 -13.67 -6.80
C GLY A 382 -9.09 -13.21 -5.37
N SER A 383 -8.76 -14.15 -4.50
CA SER A 383 -8.64 -13.86 -3.08
C SER A 383 -7.50 -14.65 -2.48
N VAL A 384 -6.87 -14.15 -1.43
CA VAL A 384 -5.84 -14.86 -0.68
C VAL A 384 -6.11 -14.78 0.83
N PRO A 385 -5.82 -15.82 1.61
CA PRO A 385 -5.88 -15.73 3.07
C PRO A 385 -4.92 -14.68 3.60
N GLY A 386 -5.30 -14.03 4.68
CA GLY A 386 -4.51 -13.03 5.40
C GLY A 386 -4.75 -11.59 4.95
N ARG A 387 -4.03 -10.68 5.60
CA ARG A 387 -4.03 -9.24 5.30
C ARG A 387 -2.72 -8.87 4.61
N LEU A 388 -2.79 -7.94 3.67
CA LEU A 388 -1.61 -7.27 3.12
C LEU A 388 -1.05 -6.28 4.16
N ILE A 389 0.26 -6.05 4.11
CA ILE A 389 0.86 -4.92 4.84
C ILE A 389 0.54 -3.58 4.15
N ASN A 390 0.56 -3.55 2.81
CA ASN A 390 0.26 -2.43 1.91
C ASN A 390 0.54 -2.88 0.45
N GLN A 391 0.66 -1.93 -0.50
CA GLN A 391 0.91 -2.23 -1.92
C GLN A 391 2.12 -3.11 -2.19
N TYR A 392 3.15 -3.03 -1.35
CA TYR A 392 4.43 -3.71 -1.53
C TYR A 392 4.41 -5.20 -1.18
N ALA A 393 3.31 -5.66 -0.60
CA ALA A 393 3.00 -7.07 -0.54
C ALA A 393 2.75 -7.69 -1.93
N LEU A 394 2.53 -6.87 -2.96
CA LEU A 394 2.16 -7.27 -4.31
C LEU A 394 3.34 -7.05 -5.27
N SER A 395 3.57 -8.01 -6.17
CA SER A 395 4.48 -7.84 -7.31
C SER A 395 4.09 -8.73 -8.47
N GLU A 396 4.07 -8.19 -9.69
CA GLU A 396 3.91 -8.94 -10.93
C GLU A 396 5.28 -9.29 -11.51
N TRP A 397 5.52 -10.58 -11.76
CA TRP A 397 6.75 -11.04 -12.40
C TRP A 397 6.48 -12.26 -13.26
N ALA A 398 7.03 -12.26 -14.48
CA ALA A 398 6.83 -13.32 -15.47
C ALA A 398 5.34 -13.72 -15.66
N GLY A 399 4.43 -12.73 -15.66
CA GLY A 399 2.99 -12.94 -15.84
C GLY A 399 2.23 -13.49 -14.63
N HIS A 400 2.89 -13.60 -13.47
CA HIS A 400 2.30 -14.08 -12.22
C HIS A 400 2.24 -12.95 -11.19
N LEU A 401 1.15 -12.89 -10.41
CA LEU A 401 1.03 -11.99 -9.27
C LEU A 401 1.54 -12.70 -8.01
N ARG A 402 2.47 -12.09 -7.30
CA ARG A 402 3.03 -12.58 -6.03
C ARG A 402 2.47 -11.75 -4.90
N VAL A 403 1.98 -12.40 -3.85
CA VAL A 403 1.21 -11.77 -2.79
C VAL A 403 1.67 -12.26 -1.42
N ALA A 404 2.17 -11.34 -0.60
CA ALA A 404 2.58 -11.59 0.76
C ALA A 404 1.48 -11.20 1.76
N THR A 405 1.07 -12.12 2.63
CA THR A 405 0.02 -11.87 3.62
C THR A 405 0.39 -12.41 4.99
N THR A 406 -0.22 -11.82 6.03
CA THR A 406 -0.21 -12.37 7.40
C THR A 406 -1.62 -12.83 7.79
N THR A 407 -1.76 -14.07 8.23
CA THR A 407 -2.97 -14.65 8.84
C THR A 407 -2.89 -14.62 10.36
N GLY A 408 -4.04 -14.85 11.01
CA GLY A 408 -4.15 -14.79 12.47
C GLY A 408 -4.17 -13.36 13.02
N GLU A 409 -4.29 -13.26 14.35
CA GLU A 409 -4.10 -11.99 15.07
C GLU A 409 -2.78 -12.03 15.83
N PHE A 410 -2.07 -10.92 15.83
CA PHE A 410 -0.91 -10.75 16.70
C PHE A 410 -1.43 -10.46 18.12
N ARG A 411 -1.34 -11.45 19.02
CA ARG A 411 -1.68 -11.30 20.44
C ARG A 411 -0.54 -11.83 21.32
N ASP A 412 -0.37 -11.20 22.49
CA ASP A 412 0.60 -11.63 23.49
C ASP A 412 0.24 -12.96 24.19
N ASP A 413 -0.95 -13.52 23.89
CA ASP A 413 -1.50 -14.73 24.52
C ASP A 413 -1.18 -16.05 23.81
N GLY A 414 -0.42 -16.01 22.71
CA GLY A 414 0.01 -17.20 21.97
C GLY A 414 -0.89 -17.58 20.79
N SER A 415 -1.79 -16.72 20.31
CA SER A 415 -2.40 -16.94 18.99
C SER A 415 -1.34 -16.92 17.88
N GLU A 416 -1.24 -18.00 17.11
CA GLU A 416 -0.23 -18.17 16.08
C GLU A 416 -0.61 -17.36 14.83
N SER A 417 -0.09 -16.12 14.71
CA SER A 417 -0.02 -15.46 13.41
C SER A 417 1.00 -16.17 12.53
N GLU A 418 0.77 -16.22 11.23
CA GLU A 418 1.72 -16.79 10.28
C GLU A 418 1.70 -15.95 9.02
N SER A 419 2.87 -15.79 8.39
CA SER A 419 2.98 -15.08 7.12
C SER A 419 3.30 -16.05 5.98
N ALA A 420 2.84 -15.70 4.78
CA ALA A 420 3.02 -16.51 3.60
C ALA A 420 3.15 -15.64 2.34
N VAL A 421 3.87 -16.15 1.35
CA VAL A 421 3.91 -15.60 0.00
C VAL A 421 3.24 -16.59 -0.96
N ARG A 422 2.24 -16.13 -1.70
CA ARG A 422 1.49 -16.92 -2.69
C ARG A 422 1.78 -16.38 -4.09
N VAL A 423 1.92 -17.29 -5.05
CA VAL A 423 2.05 -16.97 -6.47
C VAL A 423 0.72 -17.30 -7.15
N LEU A 424 0.16 -16.34 -7.87
CA LEU A 424 -1.14 -16.42 -8.54
C LEU A 424 -0.94 -16.33 -10.05
N ARG A 425 -1.59 -17.21 -10.79
CA ARG A 425 -1.68 -17.19 -12.26
C ARG A 425 -3.09 -16.73 -12.66
N ARG A 426 -3.17 -15.86 -13.66
CA ARG A 426 -4.45 -15.55 -14.30
C ARG A 426 -4.91 -16.72 -15.16
N ASP A 427 -6.15 -17.17 -14.96
CA ASP A 427 -6.82 -18.22 -15.71
C ASP A 427 -8.30 -17.88 -15.88
N ASP A 428 -8.75 -17.67 -17.13
CA ASP A 428 -10.15 -17.39 -17.50
C ASP A 428 -10.93 -16.49 -16.51
N GLY A 429 -10.47 -15.24 -16.33
CA GLY A 429 -11.14 -14.28 -15.44
C GLY A 429 -10.87 -14.47 -13.94
N THR A 430 -10.04 -15.44 -13.55
CA THR A 430 -9.71 -15.75 -12.15
C THR A 430 -8.20 -15.65 -11.88
N LEU A 431 -7.81 -15.18 -10.69
CA LEU A 431 -6.45 -15.29 -10.17
C LEU A 431 -6.36 -16.54 -9.29
N LEU A 432 -5.73 -17.60 -9.81
CA LEU A 432 -5.60 -18.90 -9.14
C LEU A 432 -4.22 -19.07 -8.51
N PRO A 433 -4.13 -19.55 -7.25
CA PRO A 433 -2.85 -19.84 -6.63
C PRO A 433 -2.20 -21.03 -7.33
N VAL A 434 -0.93 -20.89 -7.70
CA VAL A 434 -0.13 -21.94 -8.32
C VAL A 434 1.02 -22.40 -7.42
N GLY A 435 1.44 -21.57 -6.45
CA GLY A 435 2.46 -21.92 -5.46
C GLY A 435 2.34 -21.11 -4.18
N VAL A 436 2.91 -21.61 -3.09
CA VAL A 436 2.90 -20.97 -1.77
C VAL A 436 4.15 -21.31 -0.96
N VAL A 437 4.72 -20.30 -0.29
CA VAL A 437 5.63 -20.46 0.84
C VAL A 437 4.91 -19.97 2.08
N GLY A 438 4.65 -20.87 3.04
CA GLY A 438 4.09 -20.53 4.35
C GLY A 438 5.12 -20.62 5.46
N GLY A 439 4.67 -20.54 6.71
CA GLY A 439 5.50 -20.71 7.90
C GLY A 439 6.40 -19.52 8.24
N LEU A 440 6.26 -18.38 7.55
CA LEU A 440 7.15 -17.24 7.73
C LEU A 440 6.79 -16.50 9.01
N GLY A 441 7.73 -16.41 9.95
CA GLY A 441 7.58 -15.66 11.19
C GLY A 441 6.36 -16.09 12.00
N ARG A 442 6.35 -17.33 12.49
CA ARG A 442 5.27 -17.83 13.35
C ARG A 442 5.17 -17.04 14.66
N GLY A 443 4.00 -16.50 14.95
CA GLY A 443 3.77 -15.55 16.05
C GLY A 443 4.25 -14.13 15.75
N GLU A 444 4.65 -13.84 14.51
CA GLU A 444 5.06 -12.53 14.02
C GLU A 444 4.13 -12.07 12.90
N ARG A 445 4.31 -10.82 12.45
CA ARG A 445 3.67 -10.27 11.26
C ARG A 445 4.71 -9.72 10.31
N ILE A 446 4.35 -9.58 9.03
CA ILE A 446 5.19 -8.89 8.04
C ILE A 446 5.36 -7.42 8.46
N TYR A 447 6.59 -6.94 8.34
CA TYR A 447 6.99 -5.53 8.46
C TYR A 447 7.52 -4.96 7.14
N SER A 448 8.07 -5.81 6.27
CA SER A 448 8.53 -5.39 4.96
C SER A 448 8.60 -6.56 3.98
N VAL A 449 8.37 -6.29 2.71
CA VAL A 449 8.51 -7.28 1.62
C VAL A 449 9.16 -6.59 0.44
N ARG A 450 10.26 -7.15 -0.04
CA ARG A 450 10.95 -6.67 -1.24
C ARG A 450 11.07 -7.77 -2.27
N TYR A 451 10.42 -7.60 -3.41
CA TYR A 451 10.64 -8.46 -4.56
C TYR A 451 11.80 -7.93 -5.41
N LEU A 452 12.69 -8.82 -5.87
CA LEU A 452 13.82 -8.56 -6.77
C LEU A 452 13.90 -9.66 -7.83
N GLY A 453 13.32 -9.40 -9.01
CA GLY A 453 13.24 -10.41 -10.06
C GLY A 453 12.59 -11.70 -9.53
N PRO A 454 13.25 -12.88 -9.61
CA PRO A 454 12.71 -14.13 -9.08
C PRO A 454 12.77 -14.27 -7.55
N VAL A 455 13.42 -13.37 -6.82
CA VAL A 455 13.63 -13.50 -5.37
C VAL A 455 12.69 -12.57 -4.60
N ALA A 456 12.29 -12.95 -3.39
CA ALA A 456 11.63 -12.04 -2.45
C ALA A 456 12.35 -12.05 -1.09
N TYR A 457 12.44 -10.88 -0.47
CA TYR A 457 12.93 -10.70 0.89
C TYR A 457 11.76 -10.31 1.79
N VAL A 458 11.50 -11.08 2.84
CA VAL A 458 10.40 -10.84 3.77
C VAL A 458 10.96 -10.62 5.17
N VAL A 459 10.61 -9.49 5.77
CA VAL A 459 10.95 -9.18 7.16
C VAL A 459 9.70 -9.37 8.00
N THR A 460 9.78 -10.24 9.00
CA THR A 460 8.79 -10.35 10.06
C THR A 460 9.32 -9.67 11.33
N PHE A 461 8.48 -9.31 12.31
CA PHE A 461 9.00 -8.78 13.59
C PHE A 461 8.17 -9.13 14.84
N ARG A 462 8.85 -9.53 15.92
CA ARG A 462 8.37 -9.58 17.31
C ARG A 462 9.45 -9.16 18.32
N GLN A 463 10.67 -9.70 18.25
CA GLN A 463 11.77 -9.43 19.21
C GLN A 463 13.16 -9.47 18.58
N THR A 464 13.47 -10.50 17.80
CA THR A 464 14.71 -10.70 17.07
C THR A 464 14.34 -11.49 15.85
N ASP A 465 14.47 -10.89 14.67
CA ASP A 465 13.65 -11.32 13.57
C ASP A 465 14.45 -11.56 12.30
N PRO A 466 14.00 -12.54 11.51
CA PRO A 466 14.67 -12.88 10.28
C PRO A 466 14.29 -11.96 9.13
N LEU A 467 15.31 -11.60 8.36
CA LEU A 467 15.18 -11.34 6.93
C LEU A 467 15.14 -12.71 6.23
N TYR A 468 13.96 -13.15 5.80
CA TYR A 468 13.82 -14.33 4.94
C TYR A 468 14.17 -13.98 3.50
N ALA A 469 14.86 -14.87 2.81
CA ALA A 469 15.05 -14.85 1.37
C ALA A 469 14.30 -16.03 0.74
N LEU A 470 13.50 -15.75 -0.27
CA LEU A 470 12.62 -16.70 -0.95
C LEU A 470 12.97 -16.78 -2.44
N ASP A 471 13.11 -18.00 -2.96
CA ASP A 471 13.18 -18.24 -4.41
C ASP A 471 11.77 -18.49 -4.95
N LEU A 472 11.36 -17.65 -5.89
CA LEU A 472 10.06 -17.67 -6.56
C LEU A 472 10.22 -17.86 -8.09
N ALA A 473 11.39 -18.34 -8.56
CA ALA A 473 11.67 -18.56 -9.98
C ALA A 473 10.75 -19.62 -10.59
N ASP A 474 10.50 -20.72 -9.87
CA ASP A 474 9.44 -21.68 -10.19
C ASP A 474 8.14 -21.26 -9.49
N PRO A 475 7.15 -20.71 -10.21
CA PRO A 475 5.91 -20.24 -9.61
C PRO A 475 5.09 -21.36 -8.96
N ALA A 476 5.32 -22.63 -9.32
CA ALA A 476 4.61 -23.78 -8.75
C ALA A 476 5.30 -24.35 -7.49
N ALA A 477 6.58 -24.06 -7.30
CA ALA A 477 7.39 -24.58 -6.20
C ALA A 477 8.27 -23.48 -5.55
N PRO A 478 7.66 -22.40 -5.03
CA PRO A 478 8.42 -21.38 -4.32
C PRO A 478 8.99 -21.95 -3.00
N VAL A 479 10.19 -21.52 -2.60
CA VAL A 479 10.90 -22.05 -1.42
C VAL A 479 11.62 -20.97 -0.61
N VAL A 480 11.78 -21.19 0.69
CA VAL A 480 12.70 -20.39 1.52
C VAL A 480 14.13 -20.85 1.21
N THR A 481 15.00 -19.94 0.78
CA THR A 481 16.40 -20.24 0.49
C THR A 481 17.34 -19.86 1.61
N GLY A 482 17.05 -18.78 2.35
CA GLY A 482 17.92 -18.24 3.38
C GLY A 482 17.17 -17.48 4.47
N GLU A 483 17.82 -17.34 5.61
CA GLU A 483 17.29 -16.62 6.78
C GLU A 483 18.45 -15.91 7.50
N LEU A 484 18.33 -14.60 7.71
CA LEU A 484 19.29 -13.82 8.49
C LEU A 484 18.59 -13.19 9.69
N LYS A 485 18.89 -13.68 10.90
CA LYS A 485 18.37 -13.12 12.15
C LYS A 485 19.18 -11.92 12.60
N ILE A 486 18.50 -10.80 12.80
CA ILE A 486 19.08 -9.57 13.35
C ILE A 486 18.21 -9.04 14.49
N THR A 487 18.82 -8.25 15.37
CA THR A 487 18.05 -7.42 16.31
C THR A 487 17.39 -6.27 15.54
N GLY A 488 16.23 -5.86 16.04
CA GLY A 488 15.42 -4.87 15.33
C GLY A 488 14.74 -5.42 14.08
N TYR A 489 14.24 -4.52 13.24
CA TYR A 489 13.62 -4.85 11.96
C TYR A 489 13.91 -3.79 10.91
N SER A 490 13.86 -4.20 9.64
CA SER A 490 13.74 -3.27 8.51
C SER A 490 12.26 -3.11 8.17
N ALA A 491 11.74 -1.88 8.28
CA ALA A 491 10.39 -1.52 7.82
C ALA A 491 10.36 -1.28 6.30
N TYR A 492 11.51 -0.90 5.76
CA TYR A 492 11.71 -0.57 4.36
C TYR A 492 13.01 -1.19 3.87
N LEU A 493 13.01 -1.78 2.67
CA LEU A 493 14.15 -2.47 2.06
C LEU A 493 14.36 -1.92 0.65
N HIS A 494 15.49 -1.26 0.40
CA HIS A 494 15.81 -0.69 -0.89
C HIS A 494 16.94 -1.48 -1.56
N PRO A 495 16.76 -2.04 -2.75
CA PRO A 495 17.86 -2.70 -3.45
C PRO A 495 18.91 -1.70 -3.87
N LEU A 496 20.14 -2.17 -3.85
CA LEU A 496 21.29 -1.45 -4.35
C LEU A 496 21.93 -2.29 -5.48
N PRO A 497 22.81 -1.69 -6.30
CA PRO A 497 23.60 -2.43 -7.27
C PRO A 497 24.37 -3.61 -6.65
N GLU A 498 24.86 -4.51 -7.50
CA GLU A 498 25.78 -5.60 -7.12
C GLU A 498 25.18 -6.63 -6.13
N GLY A 499 23.85 -6.78 -6.10
CA GLY A 499 23.19 -7.74 -5.22
C GLY A 499 23.26 -7.33 -3.74
N ARG A 500 23.13 -6.04 -3.46
CA ARG A 500 23.05 -5.51 -2.09
C ARG A 500 21.64 -5.01 -1.77
N LEU A 501 21.33 -4.92 -0.49
CA LEU A 501 20.05 -4.43 0.01
C LEU A 501 20.28 -3.48 1.18
N LEU A 502 19.59 -2.35 1.20
CA LEU A 502 19.61 -1.39 2.30
C LEU A 502 18.30 -1.45 3.07
N GLY A 503 18.34 -1.87 4.32
CA GLY A 503 17.21 -1.84 5.23
C GLY A 503 17.14 -0.55 6.04
N VAL A 504 15.97 0.06 6.14
CA VAL A 504 15.66 1.17 7.05
C VAL A 504 14.58 0.68 8.02
N GLY A 505 14.80 0.88 9.31
CA GLY A 505 13.83 0.50 10.34
C GLY A 505 14.33 0.84 11.72
N GLN A 506 14.10 -0.02 12.70
CA GLN A 506 14.40 0.24 14.11
C GLN A 506 15.31 -0.84 14.67
N GLU A 507 16.34 -0.43 15.41
CA GLU A 507 17.10 -1.33 16.28
C GLU A 507 16.26 -1.69 17.50
N ALA A 508 16.44 -2.90 18.05
CA ALA A 508 15.71 -3.34 19.24
C ALA A 508 16.61 -4.14 20.20
N ASP A 509 16.29 -4.14 21.49
CA ASP A 509 16.93 -5.09 22.40
C ASP A 509 16.31 -6.49 22.28
N ALA A 510 16.91 -7.47 22.94
CA ALA A 510 16.44 -8.87 22.98
C ALA A 510 15.01 -9.04 23.55
N ARG A 511 14.36 -7.98 24.03
CA ARG A 511 12.94 -7.99 24.45
C ARG A 511 12.02 -7.33 23.41
N GLY A 512 12.54 -6.98 22.24
CA GLY A 512 11.81 -6.30 21.16
C GLY A 512 11.57 -4.81 21.40
N ARG A 513 12.21 -4.20 22.41
CA ARG A 513 12.02 -2.76 22.65
C ARG A 513 12.90 -1.96 21.72
N THR A 514 12.28 -1.12 20.89
CA THR A 514 12.97 -0.26 19.94
C THR A 514 13.95 0.69 20.64
N LYS A 515 15.08 0.94 19.98
CA LYS A 515 16.21 1.75 20.45
C LYS A 515 16.50 2.95 19.57
N GLY A 516 15.80 3.10 18.45
CA GLY A 516 16.00 4.18 17.49
C GLY A 516 16.24 3.66 16.08
N VAL A 517 16.17 4.58 15.12
CA VAL A 517 16.29 4.28 13.70
C VAL A 517 17.65 3.66 13.37
N GLN A 518 17.63 2.66 12.49
CA GLN A 518 18.82 2.06 11.90
C GLN A 518 18.74 2.03 10.39
N VAL A 519 19.92 2.05 9.77
CA VAL A 519 20.15 1.72 8.37
C VAL A 519 21.11 0.54 8.33
N SER A 520 20.70 -0.58 7.73
CA SER A 520 21.51 -1.79 7.61
C SER A 520 21.81 -2.10 6.16
N LEU A 521 23.08 -2.37 5.86
CA LEU A 521 23.52 -2.80 4.54
C LEU A 521 23.69 -4.32 4.55
N PHE A 522 23.03 -4.99 3.61
CA PHE A 522 23.07 -6.44 3.45
C PHE A 522 23.72 -6.83 2.13
N ASP A 523 24.49 -7.91 2.16
CA ASP A 523 24.86 -8.69 0.98
C ASP A 523 23.78 -9.74 0.71
N VAL A 524 23.24 -9.72 -0.49
CA VAL A 524 22.20 -10.64 -0.94
C VAL A 524 22.52 -11.26 -2.31
N ARG A 525 23.81 -11.29 -2.68
CA ARG A 525 24.28 -11.93 -3.93
C ARG A 525 24.01 -13.44 -3.95
N ASP A 526 24.08 -14.07 -2.78
CA ASP A 526 23.63 -15.44 -2.54
C ASP A 526 22.37 -15.40 -1.65
N PRO A 527 21.16 -15.55 -2.23
CA PRO A 527 19.92 -15.58 -1.47
C PRO A 527 19.83 -16.72 -0.44
N GLY A 528 20.70 -17.74 -0.53
CA GLY A 528 20.79 -18.80 0.47
C GLY A 528 21.55 -18.38 1.73
N ARG A 529 22.35 -17.31 1.64
CA ARG A 529 23.26 -16.87 2.71
C ARG A 529 23.32 -15.33 2.81
N PRO A 530 22.19 -14.64 3.05
CA PRO A 530 22.21 -13.21 3.27
C PRO A 530 23.06 -12.85 4.50
N ASP A 531 23.84 -11.77 4.43
CA ASP A 531 24.69 -11.29 5.52
C ASP A 531 24.57 -9.78 5.72
N ARG A 532 24.73 -9.29 6.96
CA ARG A 532 24.72 -7.85 7.27
C ARG A 532 26.15 -7.32 7.29
N LEU A 533 26.48 -6.52 6.29
CA LEU A 533 27.81 -5.95 6.08
C LEU A 533 28.11 -4.81 7.05
N ASP A 534 27.17 -3.88 7.21
CA ASP A 534 27.36 -2.69 8.06
C ASP A 534 26.02 -2.15 8.57
N GLN A 535 26.10 -1.29 9.59
CA GLN A 535 24.96 -0.68 10.24
C GLN A 535 25.27 0.74 10.71
N TRP A 536 24.41 1.68 10.33
CA TRP A 536 24.31 2.99 10.97
C TRP A 536 23.11 2.99 11.92
N HIS A 537 23.27 3.54 13.12
CA HIS A 537 22.24 3.58 14.15
C HIS A 537 22.20 4.95 14.83
N LEU A 538 20.99 5.51 14.97
CA LEU A 538 20.76 6.71 15.76
C LEU A 538 19.80 6.43 16.91
N PRO A 539 20.29 6.45 18.17
CA PRO A 539 19.46 6.18 19.34
C PRO A 539 18.26 7.13 19.48
N GLY A 540 17.07 6.56 19.71
CA GLY A 540 15.83 7.30 19.95
C GLY A 540 15.22 8.02 18.74
N GLY A 541 15.85 7.97 17.57
CA GLY A 541 15.31 8.58 16.35
C GLY A 541 14.24 7.74 15.65
N TRP A 542 13.42 8.38 14.83
CA TRP A 542 12.50 7.70 13.90
C TRP A 542 12.66 8.24 12.48
N SER A 543 12.30 7.45 11.48
CA SER A 543 12.28 7.90 10.09
C SER A 543 10.89 7.83 9.47
N HIS A 544 10.56 8.85 8.67
CA HIS A 544 9.36 8.80 7.83
C HIS A 544 9.41 7.69 6.78
N ALA A 545 10.60 7.25 6.35
CA ALA A 545 10.76 6.15 5.41
C ALA A 545 10.26 4.80 5.95
N GLU A 546 10.09 4.68 7.27
CA GLU A 546 9.48 3.50 7.91
C GLU A 546 7.97 3.40 7.73
N HIS A 547 7.32 4.46 7.22
CA HIS A 547 5.91 4.41 6.83
C HIS A 547 5.59 4.93 5.42
N ASP A 548 6.48 5.72 4.85
CA ASP A 548 6.31 6.37 3.57
C ASP A 548 7.59 6.26 2.73
N PRO A 549 7.68 5.26 1.85
CA PRO A 549 8.86 5.06 0.99
C PRO A 549 9.21 6.23 0.09
N HIS A 550 8.26 7.11 -0.26
CA HIS A 550 8.55 8.31 -1.05
C HIS A 550 9.48 9.28 -0.32
N ALA A 551 9.61 9.15 1.00
CA ALA A 551 10.52 9.95 1.82
C ALA A 551 12.00 9.55 1.64
N PHE A 552 12.27 8.31 1.21
CA PHE A 552 13.63 7.79 1.02
C PHE A 552 14.19 8.17 -0.36
N LEU A 553 15.43 8.65 -0.38
CA LEU A 553 16.18 8.88 -1.61
C LEU A 553 17.52 8.13 -1.57
N TYR A 554 17.85 7.46 -2.67
CA TYR A 554 19.16 6.87 -2.93
C TYR A 554 19.65 7.27 -4.33
N ARG A 555 20.92 7.64 -4.43
CA ARG A 555 21.61 7.99 -5.67
C ARG A 555 22.71 6.96 -5.96
N PRO A 556 22.56 6.09 -6.97
CA PRO A 556 23.49 4.99 -7.21
C PRO A 556 24.88 5.45 -7.68
N ASP A 557 24.96 6.58 -8.37
CA ASP A 557 26.21 7.15 -8.90
C ASP A 557 27.17 7.66 -7.81
N THR A 558 26.61 8.15 -6.69
CA THR A 558 27.38 8.74 -5.57
C THR A 558 27.28 7.92 -4.28
N GLY A 559 26.39 6.92 -4.25
CA GLY A 559 26.03 6.18 -3.04
C GLY A 559 25.30 7.02 -1.99
N LEU A 560 24.84 8.23 -2.33
CA LEU A 560 24.15 9.12 -1.39
C LEU A 560 22.80 8.52 -0.99
N VAL A 561 22.53 8.51 0.31
CA VAL A 561 21.21 8.24 0.89
C VAL A 561 20.77 9.50 1.64
N ALA A 562 19.60 10.03 1.31
CA ALA A 562 18.97 11.10 2.08
C ALA A 562 17.76 10.53 2.83
N LEU A 563 17.90 10.41 4.15
CA LEU A 563 16.93 9.78 5.03
C LEU A 563 16.31 10.81 5.98
N PRO A 564 15.00 11.11 5.87
CA PRO A 564 14.33 11.94 6.86
C PRO A 564 14.36 11.26 8.23
N VAL A 565 14.93 11.93 9.23
CA VAL A 565 15.04 11.44 10.60
C VAL A 565 14.59 12.56 11.54
N ASP A 566 13.62 12.25 12.39
CA ASP A 566 12.91 13.21 13.22
C ASP A 566 12.39 14.40 12.39
N ALA A 567 12.87 15.62 12.67
CA ALA A 567 12.50 16.83 11.92
C ALA A 567 13.45 17.17 10.75
N GLY A 568 14.59 16.49 10.63
CA GLY A 568 15.65 16.77 9.66
C GLY A 568 15.86 15.64 8.65
N VAL A 569 16.98 15.69 7.94
CA VAL A 569 17.43 14.64 7.03
C VAL A 569 18.88 14.28 7.35
N ARG A 570 19.13 13.00 7.60
CA ARG A 570 20.49 12.44 7.65
C ARG A 570 20.96 12.13 6.24
N LEU A 571 22.12 12.64 5.88
CA LEU A 571 22.81 12.29 4.64
C LEU A 571 23.81 11.20 4.97
N LEU A 572 23.59 10.02 4.40
CA LEU A 572 24.49 8.89 4.53
C LEU A 572 25.14 8.61 3.17
N ARG A 573 26.26 7.90 3.20
CA ARG A 573 26.96 7.40 2.02
C ARG A 573 27.15 5.90 2.15
N VAL A 574 26.66 5.19 1.14
CA VAL A 574 27.01 3.78 0.91
C VAL A 574 28.26 3.76 0.03
N SER A 575 29.32 3.10 0.49
CA SER A 575 30.58 2.95 -0.26
C SER A 575 31.17 1.57 -0.03
N GLY A 576 31.14 0.74 -1.07
CA GLY A 576 31.47 -0.68 -0.96
C GLY A 576 30.58 -1.35 0.08
N ASP A 577 31.20 -1.86 1.14
CA ASP A 577 30.55 -2.62 2.20
C ASP A 577 30.19 -1.75 3.42
N THR A 578 30.29 -0.42 3.32
CA THR A 578 30.13 0.49 4.46
C THR A 578 29.02 1.52 4.28
N VAL A 579 28.41 1.94 5.39
CA VAL A 579 27.46 3.05 5.51
C VAL A 579 28.04 4.09 6.46
N SER A 580 28.34 5.30 5.96
CA SER A 580 28.90 6.40 6.75
C SER A 580 28.01 7.63 6.72
N GLU A 581 28.03 8.44 7.78
CA GLU A 581 27.28 9.70 7.84
C GLU A 581 28.10 10.85 7.23
N ILE A 582 27.48 11.59 6.30
CA ILE A 582 28.01 12.82 5.72
C ILE A 582 27.65 14.02 6.60
N GLY A 583 26.41 14.07 7.08
CA GLY A 583 25.92 15.12 7.96
C GLY A 583 24.40 15.22 8.00
N GLU A 584 23.90 16.32 8.57
CA GLU A 584 22.47 16.56 8.77
C GLU A 584 22.00 17.83 8.05
N VAL A 585 20.84 17.74 7.40
CA VAL A 585 20.10 18.88 6.84
C VAL A 585 18.90 19.17 7.71
N THR A 586 18.77 20.42 8.16
CA THR A 586 17.63 20.90 8.95
C THR A 586 16.89 22.01 8.22
N HIS A 587 15.60 22.15 8.45
CA HIS A 587 14.84 23.31 7.98
C HIS A 587 14.73 24.38 9.09
N PRO A 588 14.68 25.68 8.76
CA PRO A 588 14.43 26.72 9.75
C PRO A 588 13.08 26.48 10.46
N VAL A 589 13.09 26.54 11.79
CA VAL A 589 11.88 26.50 12.61
C VAL A 589 11.56 27.94 13.02
N GLY A 590 10.34 28.41 12.77
CA GLY A 590 9.94 29.77 13.13
C GLY A 590 9.86 29.93 14.65
N GLY A 591 10.79 30.69 15.24
CA GLY A 591 10.80 31.04 16.67
C GLY A 591 11.32 29.95 17.61
N ASP A 592 12.08 30.39 18.62
CA ASP A 592 12.75 29.64 19.71
C ASP A 592 13.41 28.29 19.34
N SER A 593 14.74 28.28 19.37
CA SER A 593 15.59 27.10 19.15
C SER A 593 15.29 25.90 20.08
N SER A 594 14.60 26.12 21.20
CA SER A 594 14.16 25.06 22.12
C SER A 594 13.13 24.10 21.49
N ARG A 595 12.46 24.51 20.39
CA ARG A 595 11.41 23.73 19.71
C ARG A 595 11.87 23.01 18.44
N ARG A 596 13.19 22.87 18.19
CA ARG A 596 13.71 22.16 17.00
C ARG A 596 13.16 20.75 16.82
N ARG A 597 12.83 20.06 17.91
CA ARG A 597 12.19 18.72 17.88
C ARG A 597 10.74 18.73 17.38
N TRP A 598 10.10 19.90 17.28
CA TRP A 598 8.68 20.08 16.96
C TRP A 598 8.44 20.93 15.70
N GLY A 599 9.50 21.25 14.93
CA GLY A 599 9.35 21.91 13.63
C GLY A 599 8.68 20.98 12.61
N PRO A 600 8.04 21.52 11.55
CA PRO A 600 7.43 20.70 10.52
C PRO A 600 8.52 19.82 9.87
N PRO A 601 8.38 18.48 9.92
CA PRO A 601 9.43 17.57 9.49
C PRO A 601 9.69 17.69 8.00
N VAL A 602 10.93 17.44 7.59
CA VAL A 602 11.23 17.25 6.17
C VAL A 602 10.55 15.96 5.71
N ARG A 603 9.70 16.08 4.67
CA ARG A 603 8.92 14.95 4.16
C ARG A 603 9.53 14.30 2.93
N ARG A 604 10.27 15.06 2.11
CA ARG A 604 10.83 14.59 0.85
C ARG A 604 12.22 15.12 0.58
N SER A 605 12.96 14.33 -0.17
CA SER A 605 14.27 14.67 -0.73
C SER A 605 14.23 14.37 -2.23
N LEU A 606 14.81 15.24 -3.06
CA LEU A 606 15.07 14.99 -4.47
C LEU A 606 16.40 15.63 -4.89
N VAL A 607 16.97 15.18 -5.99
CA VAL A 607 18.20 15.74 -6.57
C VAL A 607 17.89 16.37 -7.92
N VAL A 608 18.50 17.53 -8.19
CA VAL A 608 18.54 18.16 -9.52
C VAL A 608 19.94 18.74 -9.74
N GLY A 609 20.60 18.28 -10.79
CA GLY A 609 22.05 18.38 -10.98
C GLY A 609 22.79 17.83 -9.77
N ASP A 610 23.79 18.57 -9.31
CA ASP A 610 24.58 18.23 -8.11
C ASP A 610 23.96 18.76 -6.80
N VAL A 611 22.67 19.15 -6.82
CA VAL A 611 22.00 19.79 -5.68
C VAL A 611 20.94 18.89 -5.09
N LEU A 612 21.04 18.64 -3.79
CA LEU A 612 19.98 18.02 -3.00
C LEU A 612 18.95 19.07 -2.60
N TRP A 613 17.68 18.77 -2.85
CA TRP A 613 16.54 19.56 -2.42
C TRP A 613 15.74 18.80 -1.38
N THR A 614 15.52 19.43 -0.23
CA THR A 614 14.67 18.89 0.84
C THR A 614 13.41 19.74 0.99
N VAL A 615 12.26 19.09 1.19
CA VAL A 615 10.93 19.73 1.18
C VAL A 615 10.22 19.50 2.51
N SER A 616 9.75 20.58 3.14
CA SER A 616 8.82 20.55 4.27
C SER A 616 7.73 21.60 4.10
N GLU A 617 6.77 21.65 5.03
CA GLU A 617 5.76 22.72 5.05
C GLU A 617 6.38 24.11 5.23
N ALA A 618 7.56 24.21 5.86
CA ALA A 618 8.25 25.48 6.03
C ALA A 618 8.86 26.01 4.72
N GLY A 619 9.16 25.13 3.76
CA GLY A 619 9.81 25.53 2.51
C GLY A 619 10.71 24.46 1.91
N LEU A 620 11.54 24.89 0.95
CA LEU A 620 12.53 24.07 0.27
C LEU A 620 13.94 24.54 0.63
N ARG A 621 14.84 23.59 0.89
CA ARG A 621 16.27 23.87 1.06
C ARG A 621 17.06 23.22 -0.06
N ALA A 622 17.92 24.00 -0.70
CA ALA A 622 18.97 23.51 -1.58
C ALA A 622 20.23 23.26 -0.75
N THR A 623 20.85 22.09 -0.92
CA THR A 623 21.98 21.61 -0.12
C THR A 623 23.02 20.96 -1.02
N ASP A 624 24.29 21.16 -0.68
CA ASP A 624 25.42 20.42 -1.23
C ASP A 624 25.42 19.01 -0.62
N PRO A 625 25.12 17.95 -1.40
CA PRO A 625 24.99 16.60 -0.88
C PRO A 625 26.31 16.01 -0.38
N ALA A 626 27.46 16.54 -0.81
CA ALA A 626 28.77 16.03 -0.42
C ALA A 626 29.22 16.51 0.97
N SER A 627 28.67 17.63 1.45
CA SER A 627 29.09 18.25 2.71
C SER A 627 27.94 18.68 3.62
N ALA A 628 26.68 18.37 3.26
CA ALA A 628 25.46 18.87 3.92
C ALA A 628 25.35 20.41 4.03
N ARG A 629 26.14 21.16 3.24
CA ARG A 629 26.19 22.62 3.34
C ARG A 629 24.98 23.24 2.68
N SER A 630 24.28 24.11 3.40
CA SER A 630 23.14 24.87 2.86
C SER A 630 23.59 25.78 1.72
N LEU A 631 22.91 25.70 0.58
CA LEU A 631 23.14 26.52 -0.61
C LEU A 631 22.09 27.61 -0.77
N ALA A 632 20.83 27.33 -0.45
CA ALA A 632 19.74 28.30 -0.46
C ALA A 632 18.54 27.81 0.38
N TRP A 633 17.72 28.75 0.83
CA TRP A 633 16.44 28.50 1.48
C TRP A 633 15.33 29.25 0.74
N ILE A 634 14.24 28.55 0.45
CA ILE A 634 13.02 29.10 -0.15
C ILE A 634 11.89 28.87 0.85
N ALA A 635 11.47 29.93 1.54
CA ALA A 635 10.36 29.85 2.48
C ALA A 635 9.03 29.56 1.76
N ALA A 636 8.15 28.81 2.40
CA ALA A 636 6.80 28.57 1.90
C ALA A 636 5.92 29.84 1.98
N THR A 637 6.19 30.73 2.94
CA THR A 637 5.47 31.99 3.20
C THR A 637 6.36 33.20 3.04
#